data_AF-A0A929FWX9-F1
#
_entry.id   AF-A0A929FWX9-F1
#
_cell.length_a   1.000
_cell.length_b   1.000
_cell.length_c   1.000
_cell.angle_alpha   90.00
_cell.angle_beta   90.00
_cell.angle_gamma   90.00
#
_symmetry.space_group_name_H-M   'P 1'
#
loop_
_entity.id
_entity.type
_entity.pdbx_description
1 polymer ?
#
loop_
_entity_poly.entity_id
_entity_poly.type
_entity_poly.pdbx_seq_one_letter_code
_entity_poly.pdbx_strand_id
1 'polypeptide(L)' 'MVQQMKRDSSTGTANEQYDLISIIYHSLQSAAVCEMYIQDAEQSGDRELTEFFQQVKERSCQQAEQAKQLMAQRMGQ' A
#
# COMPACT_ATOMS: atom_id res chain seq x y z
N MET A 1 -5.63 -14.73 24.17
CA MET A 1 -4.46 -15.43 23.59
C MET A 1 -4.59 -15.33 22.08
N VAL A 2 -3.94 -14.34 21.45
CA VAL A 2 -3.97 -14.21 19.98
C VAL A 2 -2.90 -15.16 19.46
N GLN A 3 -3.31 -16.26 18.85
CA GLN A 3 -2.39 -17.23 18.24
C GLN A 3 -1.55 -16.53 17.18
N GLN A 4 -0.23 -16.55 17.36
CA GLN A 4 0.73 -16.23 16.33
C GLN A 4 0.56 -17.23 15.18
N MET A 5 -0.05 -16.76 14.09
CA MET A 5 -0.17 -17.50 12.85
C MET A 5 1.21 -17.48 12.18
N LYS A 6 2.04 -18.49 12.47
CA LYS A 6 3.26 -18.77 11.70
C LYS A 6 2.82 -19.01 10.25
N ARG A 7 3.22 -18.13 9.34
CA ARG A 7 3.12 -18.41 7.90
C ARG A 7 4.26 -19.35 7.54
N ASP A 8 3.94 -20.62 7.39
CA ASP A 8 4.88 -21.57 6.80
C ASP A 8 5.15 -21.15 5.34
N SER A 9 6.43 -21.04 5.02
CA SER A 9 6.95 -20.65 3.72
C SER A 9 6.68 -21.75 2.67
N SER A 10 5.52 -21.68 2.01
CA SER A 10 5.13 -22.65 0.97
C SER A 10 5.28 -22.16 -0.48
N THR A 11 5.73 -20.92 -0.71
CA THR A 11 5.80 -20.32 -2.06
C THR A 11 7.18 -20.33 -2.72
N GLY A 12 8.24 -20.77 -2.02
CA GLY A 12 9.60 -20.85 -2.59
C GLY A 12 10.34 -19.51 -2.76
N THR A 13 9.64 -18.38 -2.68
CA THR A 13 10.23 -17.03 -2.57
C THR A 13 10.33 -16.66 -1.08
N ALA A 14 11.39 -15.94 -0.67
CA ALA A 14 11.51 -15.48 0.71
C ALA A 14 10.24 -14.70 1.10
N ASN A 15 9.60 -15.08 2.22
CA ASN A 15 8.33 -14.51 2.66
C ASN A 15 8.37 -12.97 2.67
N GLU A 16 9.52 -12.39 3.05
CA GLU A 16 9.72 -10.94 3.06
C GLU A 16 9.63 -10.27 1.68
N GLN A 17 10.11 -10.91 0.62
CA GLN A 17 10.01 -10.35 -0.74
C GLN A 17 8.57 -10.38 -1.23
N TYR A 18 7.88 -11.50 -0.99
CA TYR A 18 6.45 -11.61 -1.29
C TYR A 18 5.64 -10.58 -0.50
N ASP A 19 5.88 -10.47 0.80
CA ASP A 19 5.22 -9.51 1.68
C ASP A 19 5.44 -8.06 1.21
N LEU A 20 6.68 -7.70 0.83
CA LEU A 20 6.97 -6.36 0.29
C LEU A 20 6.29 -6.10 -1.05
N ILE A 21 6.27 -7.07 -1.97
CA ILE A 21 5.55 -6.96 -3.24
C ILE A 21 4.04 -6.76 -2.99
N SER A 22 3.46 -7.52 -2.07
CA SER A 22 2.05 -7.37 -1.68
C SER A 22 1.76 -5.97 -1.13
N ILE A 23 2.62 -5.44 -0.25
CA ILE A 23 2.47 -4.07 0.26
C ILE A 23 2.57 -3.05 -0.88
N ILE A 24 3.56 -3.16 -1.76
CA ILE A 24 3.70 -2.25 -2.92
C ILE A 24 2.43 -2.29 -3.77
N TYR A 25 1.94 -3.48 -4.12
CA TYR A 25 0.76 -3.67 -4.95
C TYR A 25 -0.48 -3.00 -4.34
N HIS A 26 -0.82 -3.32 -3.09
CA HIS A 26 -2.01 -2.78 -2.43
C HIS A 26 -1.91 -1.27 -2.18
N SER A 27 -0.71 -0.76 -1.93
CA SER A 27 -0.48 0.67 -1.76
C SER A 27 -0.72 1.43 -3.07
N LEU A 28 -0.18 0.94 -4.19
CA LEU A 28 -0.41 1.55 -5.50
C LEU A 28 -1.88 1.43 -5.94
N GLN A 29 -2.52 0.29 -5.67
CA GLN A 29 -3.95 0.12 -5.93
C GLN A 29 -4.79 1.10 -5.10
N SER A 30 -4.48 1.28 -3.81
CA SER A 30 -5.17 2.26 -2.96
C SER A 30 -5.01 3.68 -3.51
N ALA A 31 -3.80 4.07 -3.90
CA ALA A 31 -3.57 5.39 -4.48
C ALA A 31 -4.37 5.62 -5.77
N ALA A 32 -4.44 4.61 -6.65
CA ALA A 32 -5.21 4.68 -7.89
C ALA A 32 -6.72 4.79 -7.63
N VAL A 33 -7.26 4.00 -6.70
CA VAL A 33 -8.69 4.06 -6.35
C VAL A 33 -9.06 5.40 -5.70
N CYS A 34 -8.17 5.98 -4.89
CA CYS A 34 -8.40 7.30 -4.30
C CYS A 34 -8.63 8.40 -5.34
N GLU A 35 -8.08 8.29 -6.56
CA GLU A 35 -8.35 9.29 -7.62
C GLU A 35 -9.84 9.35 -7.98
N MET A 36 -10.50 8.19 -8.07
CA MET A 36 -11.93 8.11 -8.32
C MET A 36 -12.73 8.69 -7.15
N TYR A 37 -12.34 8.37 -5.91
CA TYR A 37 -13.02 8.89 -4.72
C TYR A 37 -12.86 10.41 -4.54
N ILE A 38 -11.70 10.96 -4.91
CA ILE A 38 -11.48 12.41 -4.97
C ILE A 38 -12.44 13.04 -5.97
N GLN A 39 -12.55 12.49 -7.18
CA GLN A 39 -13.47 12.99 -8.20
C GLN A 39 -14.93 12.96 -7.75
N ASP A 40 -15.36 11.88 -7.10
CA ASP A 40 -16.72 11.76 -6.56
C ASP A 40 -16.98 12.81 -5.47
N ALA A 41 -16.02 13.01 -4.55
CA ALA A 41 -16.13 14.01 -3.48
C ALA A 41 -16.12 15.45 -4.00
N GLU A 42 -15.31 15.75 -5.03
CA GLU A 42 -15.30 17.04 -5.71
C GLU A 42 -16.65 17.32 -6.39
N GLN A 43 -17.24 16.32 -7.06
CA GLN A 43 -18.55 16.44 -7.70
C GLN A 43 -19.68 16.66 -6.69
N SER A 44 -19.60 16.05 -5.49
CA SER A 44 -20.56 16.27 -4.41
C SER A 44 -20.32 17.56 -3.63
N GLY A 45 -19.22 18.28 -3.88
CA GLY A 45 -18.82 19.46 -3.13
C GLY A 45 -18.38 19.16 -1.69
N ASP A 46 -18.03 17.91 -1.39
CA ASP A 46 -17.58 17.48 -0.06
C ASP A 46 -16.07 17.69 0.08
N ARG A 47 -15.73 18.85 0.65
CA ARG A 47 -14.33 19.24 0.84
C ARG A 47 -13.61 18.37 1.86
N GLU A 48 -14.29 17.91 2.91
CA GLU A 48 -13.67 17.08 3.96
C GLU A 48 -13.25 15.73 3.38
N LEU A 49 -14.13 15.10 2.60
CA LEU A 49 -13.81 13.85 1.91
C LEU A 49 -12.72 14.03 0.85
N THR A 50 -12.74 15.13 0.11
CA THR A 50 -11.70 15.45 -0.87
C THR A 50 -10.32 15.51 -0.21
N GLU A 51 -10.20 16.27 0.89
CA GLU A 51 -8.94 16.40 1.65
C GLU A 51 -8.52 15.08 2.28
N PHE A 52 -9.47 14.28 2.78
CA PHE A 52 -9.19 12.95 3.33
C PHE A 52 -8.65 11.98 2.27
N PHE A 53 -9.30 11.85 1.11
CA PHE A 53 -8.87 10.93 0.07
C PHE A 53 -7.54 11.33 -0.56
N GLN A 54 -7.27 12.63 -0.66
CA GLN A 54 -5.96 13.15 -1.07
C GLN A 54 -4.86 12.71 -0.09
N GLN A 55 -5.09 12.82 1.22
CA GLN A 55 -4.13 12.34 2.23
C GLN A 55 -3.93 10.82 2.16
N VAL A 56 -4.98 10.04 1.94
CA VAL A 56 -4.87 8.59 1.78
C VAL A 56 -4.03 8.25 0.55
N LYS A 57 -4.28 8.92 -0.59
CA LYS A 57 -3.49 8.77 -1.82
C LYS A 57 -2.00 9.02 -1.57
N GLU A 58 -1.67 10.14 -0.94
CA GLU A 58 -0.28 10.52 -0.65
C GLU A 58 0.43 9.50 0.26
N ARG A 59 -0.23 9.08 1.35
CA ARG A 59 0.31 8.06 2.26
C ARG A 59 0.53 6.73 1.56
N SER A 60 -0.40 6.32 0.71
CA SER A 60 -0.28 5.10 -0.09
C SER A 60 0.91 5.16 -1.05
N CYS A 61 1.14 6.30 -1.73
CA CYS A 61 2.34 6.50 -2.55
C CYS A 61 3.63 6.42 -1.73
N GLN A 62 3.67 7.06 -0.56
CA GLN A 62 4.83 7.03 0.33
C GLN A 62 5.13 5.61 0.83
N GLN A 63 4.09 4.86 1.22
CA GLN A 63 4.23 3.47 1.67
C GLN A 63 4.78 2.57 0.57
N ALA A 64 4.28 2.72 -0.67
CA ALA A 64 4.81 1.98 -1.82
C ALA A 64 6.30 2.26 -2.04
N GLU A 65 6.72 3.52 -1.92
CA GLU A 65 8.11 3.91 -2.12
C GLU A 65 9.04 3.38 -1.01
N GLN A 66 8.61 3.47 0.25
CA GLN A 66 9.35 2.88 1.38
C GLN A 66 9.52 1.37 1.21
N ALA A 67 8.46 0.65 0.79
CA ALA A 67 8.54 -0.78 0.56
C ALA A 67 9.49 -1.14 -0.60
N LYS A 68 9.52 -0.34 -1.68
CA LYS A 68 10.50 -0.50 -2.77
C LYS A 68 11.94 -0.31 -2.30
N GLN A 69 12.20 0.70 -1.46
CA GLN A 69 13.52 0.95 -0.90
C GLN A 69 13.99 -0.23 -0.03
N LEU A 70 13.11 -0.75 0.83
CA LEU A 70 13.37 -1.93 1.66
C LEU A 70 13.64 -3.18 0.83
N MET A 71 12.94 -3.35 -0.29
CA MET A 71 13.15 -4.47 -1.22
C MET A 71 14.50 -4.34 -1.93
N ALA A 72 14.84 -3.15 -2.43
CA ALA A 72 16.11 -2.88 -3.11
C ALA A 72 17.34 -3.14 -2.21
N GLN A 73 17.26 -2.73 -0.94
CA GLN A 73 18.32 -2.99 0.06
C GLN A 73 18.59 -4.47 0.29
N ARG A 74 17.56 -5.33 0.16
CA ARG A 74 17.66 -6.78 0.36
C ARG A 74 18.09 -7.54 -0.90
N MET A 75 17.77 -7.01 -2.09
CA MET A 75 18.20 -7.62 -3.36
C MET A 75 19.66 -7.33 -3.73
N GLY A 76 20.28 -6.34 -3.08
CA GLY A 76 21.71 -6.02 -3.22
C GLY A 76 22.63 -6.81 -2.28
N GLN A 77 22.09 -7.73 -1.48
CA GLN A 77 22.82 -8.69 -0.64
C GLN A 77 22.81 -10.07 -1.29
#